data_AF-A0A1G6TM81-F1
#
_entry.id   AF-A0A1G6TM81-F1
#
_cell.length_a   1.000
_cell.length_b   1.000
_cell.length_c   1.000
_cell.angle_alpha   90.00
_cell.angle_beta   90.00
_cell.angle_gamma   90.00
#
_symmetry.space_group_name_H-M   'P 1'
#
loop_
_entity.id
_entity.type
_entity.pdbx_description
1 polymer ?
#
loop_
_entity_poly.entity_id
_entity_poly.type
_entity_poly.pdbx_seq_one_letter_code
_entity_poly.pdbx_strand_id
1 'polypeptide(L)'
;MLGVFAHPDDETICAGGTFAKYAGAGADVRVVSLTRGGAGQIRDAAVATRATLRAVREEELAAAGEALGLTGVTCFDHPDGGLADVDGQVLVDLVAELLDDLRPDVVVTFGPDGFSGHPDHVAVGAAVTAACRQLPPSASTRLFHCHQPRSGMLLRDRLASWVVELTTRFTGTRDFVRALSVFSRETTALGYAADFVTVEWYPAGSYLIEQGDAATSIHFLLSGAVEIRREGADGRVRVVDRSGPGEFVGEQGIATGRPRNAHVVAVDDVTTLTFLASDPAVLGGPPEQGFPPTRTLPSGDRVDARVDTCIDVTDFVGHKIRATAAHRSQYPIDPAMFPEPILREMFGAEYFTQVLPEPELRTSLLDD
;
A
#
# COMPACT_ATOMS: atom_id res chain seq x y z
N MET A 1 19.46 1.25 13.95
CA MET A 1 18.02 1.51 13.84
C MET A 1 17.26 0.22 14.04
N LEU A 2 16.15 0.26 14.77
CA LEU A 2 15.33 -0.90 15.10
C LEU A 2 13.88 -0.65 14.67
N GLY A 3 13.33 -1.51 13.81
CA GLY A 3 11.90 -1.60 13.55
C GLY A 3 11.26 -2.65 14.44
N VAL A 4 10.13 -2.34 15.10
CA VAL A 4 9.38 -3.29 15.93
C VAL A 4 7.92 -3.31 15.48
N PHE A 5 7.48 -4.44 14.94
CA PHE A 5 6.17 -4.62 14.30
C PHE A 5 5.46 -5.90 14.77
N ALA A 6 4.20 -6.06 14.40
CA ALA A 6 3.35 -7.15 14.89
C ALA A 6 3.54 -8.42 14.05
N HIS A 7 3.56 -8.31 12.72
CA HIS A 7 3.57 -9.43 11.80
C HIS A 7 4.69 -9.32 10.77
N PRO A 8 5.14 -10.43 10.17
CA PRO A 8 6.00 -10.41 8.99
C PRO A 8 5.25 -9.76 7.82
N ASP A 9 5.78 -8.67 7.26
CA ASP A 9 5.27 -7.81 6.16
C ASP A 9 5.08 -6.34 6.56
N ASP A 10 4.68 -6.10 7.81
CA ASP A 10 4.48 -4.78 8.38
C ASP A 10 5.73 -3.90 8.20
N GLU A 11 6.92 -4.47 8.36
CA GLU A 11 8.19 -3.74 8.23
C GLU A 11 8.37 -3.17 6.82
N THR A 12 7.96 -3.93 5.81
CA THR A 12 8.08 -3.57 4.41
C THR A 12 7.03 -2.54 4.05
N ILE A 13 5.78 -2.73 4.49
CA ILE A 13 4.65 -1.85 4.19
C ILE A 13 4.85 -0.48 4.84
N CYS A 14 5.15 -0.46 6.12
CA CYS A 14 5.22 0.76 6.93
C CYS A 14 6.49 1.58 6.67
N ALA A 15 7.65 0.94 6.52
CA ALA A 15 8.94 1.64 6.53
C ALA A 15 10.04 1.00 5.65
N GLY A 16 9.68 0.10 4.73
CA GLY A 16 10.66 -0.66 3.95
C GLY A 16 11.60 0.23 3.12
N GLY A 17 11.10 1.31 2.53
CA GLY A 17 11.93 2.25 1.77
C GLY A 17 12.93 2.98 2.66
N THR A 18 12.49 3.38 3.85
CA THR A 18 13.31 4.07 4.87
C THR A 18 14.39 3.13 5.39
N PHE A 19 14.05 1.87 5.64
CA PHE A 19 15.01 0.84 6.04
C PHE A 19 16.07 0.62 4.97
N ALA A 20 15.67 0.43 3.72
CA ALA A 20 16.60 0.27 2.61
C ALA A 20 17.50 1.50 2.41
N LYS A 21 16.94 2.71 2.57
CA LYS A 21 17.69 3.95 2.49
C LYS A 21 18.81 4.03 3.52
N TYR A 22 18.50 3.79 4.79
CA TYR A 22 19.49 3.90 5.86
C TYR A 22 20.46 2.72 5.89
N ALA A 23 20.01 1.51 5.54
CA ALA A 23 20.90 0.37 5.34
C ALA A 23 21.90 0.63 4.21
N GLY A 24 21.44 1.16 3.08
CA GLY A 24 22.31 1.57 1.95
C GLY A 24 23.30 2.69 2.31
N ALA A 25 23.00 3.49 3.33
CA ALA A 25 23.90 4.48 3.91
C ALA A 25 24.86 3.91 4.98
N GLY A 26 24.82 2.59 5.23
CA GLY A 26 25.70 1.89 6.17
C GLY A 26 25.21 1.83 7.61
N ALA A 27 23.94 2.17 7.88
CA ALA A 27 23.37 2.00 9.22
C ALA A 27 23.14 0.52 9.55
N ASP A 28 23.34 0.13 10.81
CA ASP A 28 22.89 -1.15 11.33
C ASP A 28 21.36 -1.10 11.47
N VAL A 29 20.61 -1.72 10.55
CA VAL A 29 19.14 -1.71 10.54
C VAL A 29 18.59 -3.10 10.80
N ARG A 30 17.89 -3.26 11.92
CA ARG A 30 17.27 -4.51 12.35
C ARG A 30 15.77 -4.40 12.44
N VAL A 31 15.07 -5.50 12.21
CA VAL A 31 13.61 -5.58 12.33
C VAL A 31 13.22 -6.72 13.26
N VAL A 32 12.22 -6.47 14.10
CA VAL A 32 11.58 -7.44 14.97
C VAL A 32 10.11 -7.53 14.61
N SER A 33 9.62 -8.74 14.42
CA SER A 33 8.20 -9.05 14.37
C SER A 33 7.80 -9.82 15.64
N LEU A 34 6.73 -9.40 16.31
CA LEU A 34 6.31 -10.01 17.58
C LEU A 34 5.59 -11.36 17.37
N THR A 35 5.08 -11.62 16.18
CA THR A 35 4.39 -12.87 15.83
C THR A 35 4.98 -13.50 14.57
N ARG A 36 4.63 -14.77 14.32
CA ARG A 36 4.95 -15.48 13.08
C ARG A 36 3.87 -15.39 11.98
N GLY A 37 2.84 -14.56 12.15
CA GLY A 37 1.78 -14.40 11.14
C GLY A 37 0.98 -15.68 10.82
N GLY A 38 0.84 -16.61 11.78
CA GLY A 38 0.21 -17.93 11.54
C GLY A 38 -1.32 -17.93 11.41
N ALA A 39 -1.99 -16.85 11.80
CA ALA A 39 -3.43 -16.65 11.69
C ALA A 39 -3.83 -16.10 10.31
N GLY A 40 -2.91 -15.41 9.63
CA GLY A 40 -3.10 -14.74 8.35
C GLY A 40 -3.62 -15.60 7.19
N GLN A 41 -4.10 -14.91 6.14
CA GLN A 41 -4.56 -15.54 4.91
C GLN A 41 -3.37 -16.05 4.07
N ILE A 42 -3.54 -17.22 3.44
CA ILE A 42 -2.61 -17.75 2.45
C ILE A 42 -3.12 -17.38 1.07
N ARG A 43 -2.43 -16.46 0.38
CA ARG A 43 -2.78 -16.00 -0.97
C ARG A 43 -2.14 -16.83 -2.08
N ASP A 44 -1.06 -17.54 -1.77
CA ASP A 44 -0.46 -18.54 -2.65
C ASP A 44 -0.39 -19.91 -1.97
N ALA A 45 -1.31 -20.79 -2.34
CA ALA A 45 -1.37 -22.15 -1.82
C ALA A 45 -0.18 -23.03 -2.25
N ALA A 46 0.64 -22.58 -3.22
CA ALA A 46 1.83 -23.31 -3.64
C ALA A 46 2.99 -23.16 -2.64
N VAL A 47 2.98 -22.14 -1.77
CA VAL A 47 4.10 -21.86 -0.85
C VAL A 47 3.82 -22.23 0.60
N ALA A 48 2.56 -22.24 1.03
CA ALA A 48 2.23 -22.48 2.44
C ALA A 48 0.93 -23.27 2.63
N THR A 49 0.85 -23.94 3.78
CA THR A 49 -0.36 -24.51 4.36
C THR A 49 -0.58 -23.92 5.74
N ARG A 50 -1.76 -24.10 6.36
CA ARG A 50 -2.00 -23.63 7.73
C ARG A 50 -0.97 -24.17 8.74
N ALA A 51 -0.48 -25.39 8.53
CA ALA A 51 0.52 -26.02 9.40
C ALA A 51 1.93 -25.45 9.20
N THR A 52 2.27 -25.01 7.98
CA THR A 52 3.62 -24.53 7.64
C THR A 52 3.75 -23.01 7.62
N LEU A 53 2.64 -22.27 7.64
CA LEU A 53 2.59 -20.81 7.42
C LEU A 53 3.54 -20.03 8.33
N ARG A 54 3.66 -20.41 9.60
CA ARG A 54 4.50 -19.72 10.59
C ARG A 54 5.98 -19.78 10.22
N ALA A 55 6.46 -20.97 9.80
CA ALA A 55 7.83 -21.15 9.36
C ALA A 55 8.08 -20.45 8.02
N VAL A 56 7.12 -20.55 7.09
CA VAL A 56 7.20 -19.87 5.80
C VAL A 56 7.31 -18.35 6.00
N ARG A 57 6.47 -17.73 6.82
CA ARG A 57 6.52 -16.28 7.04
C ARG A 57 7.78 -15.80 7.77
N GLU A 58 8.39 -16.64 8.60
CA GLU A 58 9.69 -16.35 9.19
C GLU A 58 10.81 -16.33 8.12
N GLU A 59 10.77 -17.28 7.18
CA GLU A 59 11.67 -17.29 6.01
C GLU A 59 11.40 -16.11 5.04
N GLU A 60 10.13 -15.76 4.84
CA GLU A 60 9.72 -14.62 4.02
C GLU A 60 10.21 -13.29 4.63
N LEU A 61 10.14 -13.12 5.96
CA LEU A 61 10.70 -11.97 6.66
C LEU A 61 12.22 -11.89 6.47
N ALA A 62 12.92 -13.01 6.52
CA ALA A 62 14.37 -13.05 6.28
C ALA A 62 14.71 -12.63 4.84
N ALA A 63 13.99 -13.17 3.85
CA ALA A 63 14.17 -12.81 2.44
C ALA A 63 13.81 -11.34 2.16
N ALA A 64 12.76 -10.82 2.79
CA ALA A 64 12.42 -9.41 2.75
C ALA A 64 13.53 -8.55 3.36
N GLY A 65 14.07 -8.97 4.51
CA GLY A 65 15.20 -8.32 5.14
C GLY A 65 16.45 -8.24 4.25
N GLU A 66 16.78 -9.33 3.55
CA GLU A 66 17.87 -9.33 2.57
C GLU A 66 17.60 -8.34 1.42
N ALA A 67 16.37 -8.31 0.89
CA ALA A 67 16.00 -7.40 -0.19
C ALA A 67 16.09 -5.92 0.22
N LEU A 68 15.80 -5.61 1.49
CA LEU A 68 15.93 -4.29 2.09
C LEU A 68 17.36 -3.97 2.56
N GLY A 69 18.27 -4.94 2.61
CA GLY A 69 19.63 -4.76 3.13
C GLY A 69 19.72 -4.68 4.66
N LEU A 70 18.76 -5.25 5.37
CA LEU A 70 18.76 -5.30 6.84
C LEU A 70 19.95 -6.13 7.35
N THR A 71 20.47 -5.76 8.51
CA THR A 71 21.55 -6.48 9.19
C THR A 71 21.04 -7.66 10.03
N GLY A 72 19.74 -7.69 10.33
CA GLY A 72 19.12 -8.80 11.03
C GLY A 72 17.60 -8.66 11.12
N VAL A 73 16.93 -9.80 11.10
CA VAL A 73 15.51 -9.91 11.41
C VAL A 73 15.31 -10.86 12.57
N THR A 74 14.25 -10.68 13.34
CA THR A 74 13.86 -11.59 14.43
C THR A 74 12.35 -11.71 14.46
N CYS A 75 11.88 -12.94 14.69
CA CYS A 75 10.45 -13.24 14.74
C CYS A 75 10.15 -13.95 16.08
N PHE A 76 9.29 -13.33 16.89
CA PHE A 76 8.83 -13.90 18.15
C PHE A 76 7.58 -14.75 17.96
N ASP A 77 7.26 -15.54 18.98
CA ASP A 77 6.23 -16.57 18.91
C ASP A 77 4.91 -16.18 19.58
N HIS A 78 4.60 -14.88 19.68
CA HIS A 78 3.34 -14.46 20.26
C HIS A 78 2.12 -14.83 19.38
N PRO A 79 0.90 -14.87 19.96
CA PRO A 79 -0.31 -15.17 19.22
C PRO A 79 -0.63 -14.09 18.17
N ASP A 80 -0.63 -14.48 16.90
CA ASP A 80 -1.09 -13.65 15.78
C ASP A 80 -2.61 -13.42 15.86
N GLY A 81 -3.02 -12.15 15.87
CA GLY A 81 -4.39 -11.70 16.13
C GLY A 81 -4.76 -11.62 17.62
N GLY A 82 -3.80 -11.86 18.52
CA GLY A 82 -4.04 -11.95 19.97
C GLY A 82 -3.04 -11.16 20.80
N LEU A 83 -2.21 -10.29 20.21
CA LEU A 83 -1.28 -9.45 20.97
C LEU A 83 -2.00 -8.47 21.89
N ALA A 84 -3.19 -7.99 21.50
CA ALA A 84 -4.03 -7.15 22.36
C ALA A 84 -4.53 -7.86 23.62
N ASP A 85 -4.55 -9.20 23.63
CA ASP A 85 -4.96 -10.02 24.77
C ASP A 85 -3.77 -10.44 25.66
N VAL A 86 -2.54 -10.20 25.21
CA VAL A 86 -1.33 -10.39 26.02
C VAL A 86 -1.26 -9.27 27.05
N ASP A 87 -0.81 -9.58 28.27
CA ASP A 87 -0.52 -8.56 29.27
C ASP A 87 0.47 -7.53 28.68
N GLY A 88 0.05 -6.27 28.60
CA GLY A 88 0.86 -5.20 28.02
C GLY A 88 2.22 -5.07 28.68
N GLN A 89 2.36 -5.38 29.97
CA GLN A 89 3.67 -5.33 30.65
C GLN A 89 4.64 -6.38 30.10
N VAL A 90 4.16 -7.57 29.70
CA VAL A 90 5.00 -8.60 29.06
C VAL A 90 5.57 -8.09 27.75
N LEU A 91 4.76 -7.40 26.95
CA LEU A 91 5.23 -6.80 25.68
C LEU A 91 6.21 -5.64 25.93
N VAL A 92 5.96 -4.82 26.96
CA VAL A 92 6.87 -3.74 27.35
C VAL A 92 8.22 -4.27 27.79
N ASP A 93 8.24 -5.30 28.64
CA ASP A 93 9.47 -5.91 29.16
C ASP A 93 10.28 -6.53 28.02
N LEU A 94 9.61 -7.23 27.08
CA LEU A 94 10.24 -7.77 25.88
C LEU A 94 10.90 -6.67 25.03
N VAL A 95 10.20 -5.55 24.81
CA VAL A 95 10.79 -4.44 24.05
C VAL A 95 11.92 -3.78 24.83
N ALA A 96 11.81 -3.64 26.16
CA ALA A 96 12.88 -3.08 26.98
C ALA A 96 14.17 -3.92 26.89
N GLU A 97 14.07 -5.25 26.90
CA GLU A 97 15.20 -6.17 26.67
C GLU A 97 15.84 -5.94 25.29
N LEU A 98 15.02 -5.83 24.23
CA LEU A 98 15.51 -5.51 22.88
C LEU A 98 16.25 -4.16 22.82
N LEU A 99 15.74 -3.15 23.53
CA LEU A 99 16.36 -1.83 23.58
C LEU A 99 17.69 -1.84 24.35
N ASP A 100 17.81 -2.62 25.43
CA ASP A 100 19.05 -2.76 26.20
C ASP A 100 20.12 -3.54 25.43
N ASP A 101 19.73 -4.61 24.75
CA ASP A 101 20.63 -5.44 23.95
C ASP A 101 21.17 -4.71 22.71
N LEU A 102 20.27 -4.07 21.97
CA LEU A 102 20.58 -3.48 20.66
C LEU A 102 21.00 -2.01 20.75
N ARG A 103 20.62 -1.30 21.82
CA ARG A 103 20.86 0.13 22.05
C ARG A 103 20.65 0.99 20.79
N PRO A 104 19.47 0.94 20.15
CA PRO A 104 19.25 1.62 18.88
C PRO A 104 19.21 3.14 19.03
N ASP A 105 19.84 3.87 18.10
CA ASP A 105 19.72 5.33 18.01
C ASP A 105 18.33 5.78 17.55
N VAL A 106 17.65 4.92 16.80
CA VAL A 106 16.32 5.19 16.19
C VAL A 106 15.47 3.94 16.30
N VAL A 107 14.24 4.10 16.78
CA VAL A 107 13.20 3.08 16.86
C VAL A 107 12.03 3.50 15.99
N VAL A 108 11.50 2.56 15.20
CA VAL A 108 10.34 2.75 14.33
C VAL A 108 9.27 1.71 14.68
N THR A 109 8.02 2.14 14.85
CA THR A 109 6.87 1.27 15.16
C THR A 109 5.55 1.93 14.78
N PHE A 110 4.41 1.36 15.17
CA PHE A 110 3.09 1.91 14.92
C PHE A 110 2.72 3.10 15.81
N GLY A 111 1.89 3.99 15.27
CA GLY A 111 1.20 5.01 16.05
C GLY A 111 0.03 4.47 16.87
N PRO A 112 -0.69 5.33 17.62
CA PRO A 112 -1.85 4.95 18.41
C PRO A 112 -3.02 4.37 17.60
N ASP A 113 -3.06 4.65 16.30
CA ASP A 113 -4.01 4.11 15.32
C ASP A 113 -3.59 2.74 14.77
N GLY A 114 -2.40 2.25 15.13
CA GLY A 114 -1.89 0.97 14.66
C GLY A 114 -1.57 0.94 13.16
N PHE A 115 -1.47 2.10 12.48
CA PHE A 115 -1.32 2.25 11.03
C PHE A 115 -2.54 1.76 10.20
N SER A 116 -3.04 0.55 10.44
CA SER A 116 -4.20 -0.06 9.77
C SER A 116 -5.46 -0.14 10.65
N GLY A 117 -5.36 0.18 11.94
CA GLY A 117 -6.41 -0.06 12.95
C GLY A 117 -6.41 -1.48 13.54
N HIS A 118 -5.48 -2.34 13.13
CA HIS A 118 -5.39 -3.71 13.66
C HIS A 118 -5.03 -3.71 15.17
N PRO A 119 -5.76 -4.46 16.04
CA PRO A 119 -5.51 -4.47 17.48
C PRO A 119 -4.07 -4.82 17.86
N ASP A 120 -3.46 -5.80 17.19
CA ASP A 120 -2.07 -6.16 17.45
C ASP A 120 -1.09 -5.01 17.15
N HIS A 121 -1.35 -4.20 16.11
CA HIS A 121 -0.48 -3.08 15.79
C HIS A 121 -0.57 -2.00 16.87
N VAL A 122 -1.78 -1.73 17.36
CA VAL A 122 -2.00 -0.81 18.49
C VAL A 122 -1.28 -1.31 19.74
N ALA A 123 -1.37 -2.61 20.05
CA ALA A 123 -0.70 -3.22 21.20
C ALA A 123 0.83 -3.10 21.11
N VAL A 124 1.42 -3.42 19.95
CA VAL A 124 2.86 -3.27 19.71
C VAL A 124 3.29 -1.81 19.81
N GLY A 125 2.59 -0.90 19.12
CA GLY A 125 2.91 0.53 19.16
C GLY A 125 2.87 1.10 20.58
N ALA A 126 1.88 0.69 21.39
CA ALA A 126 1.78 1.07 22.79
C ALA A 126 2.93 0.52 23.64
N ALA A 127 3.26 -0.78 23.49
CA ALA A 127 4.33 -1.42 24.23
C ALA A 127 5.71 -0.80 23.91
N VAL A 128 6.01 -0.59 22.63
CA VAL A 128 7.25 0.03 22.19
C VAL A 128 7.37 1.47 22.70
N THR A 129 6.28 2.24 22.62
CA THR A 129 6.26 3.62 23.13
C THR A 129 6.51 3.67 24.63
N ALA A 130 5.88 2.77 25.39
CA ALA A 130 6.07 2.68 26.83
C ALA A 130 7.50 2.27 27.19
N ALA A 131 8.08 1.29 26.50
CA ALA A 131 9.47 0.85 26.72
C ALA A 131 10.47 1.98 26.40
N CYS A 132 10.32 2.68 25.27
CA CYS A 132 11.21 3.80 24.95
C CYS A 132 11.12 4.95 25.96
N ARG A 133 9.95 5.21 26.55
CA ARG A 133 9.78 6.22 27.61
C ARG A 133 10.42 5.84 28.95
N GLN A 134 10.72 4.55 29.16
CA GLN A 134 11.41 4.07 30.35
C GLN A 134 12.93 4.16 30.23
N LEU A 135 13.47 4.46 29.03
CA LEU A 135 14.90 4.67 28.84
C LEU A 135 15.38 5.85 29.70
N PRO A 136 16.63 5.78 30.21
CA PRO A 136 17.17 6.85 31.03
C PRO A 136 17.25 8.16 30.22
N PRO A 137 17.14 9.35 30.85
CA PRO A 137 17.23 10.64 30.15
C PRO A 137 18.54 10.86 29.36
N SER A 138 19.59 10.09 29.67
CA SER A 138 20.86 10.09 28.93
C SER A 138 20.80 9.34 27.61
N ALA A 139 19.78 8.52 27.37
CA ALA A 139 19.59 7.80 26.12
C ALA A 139 19.19 8.79 25.02
N SER A 140 19.93 8.78 23.91
CA SER A 140 19.67 9.62 22.74
C SER A 140 18.73 8.96 21.71
N THR A 141 18.03 7.88 22.11
CA THR A 141 17.14 7.12 21.23
C THR A 141 15.98 7.98 20.76
N ARG A 142 15.78 8.03 19.45
CA ARG A 142 14.62 8.68 18.83
C ARG A 142 13.55 7.66 18.49
N LEU A 143 12.30 7.97 18.77
CA LEU A 143 11.16 7.11 18.46
C LEU A 143 10.31 7.77 17.38
N PHE A 144 10.02 7.02 16.32
CA PHE A 144 9.15 7.42 15.23
C PHE A 144 7.97 6.46 15.09
N HIS A 145 6.78 7.01 15.00
CA HIS A 145 5.57 6.27 14.64
C HIS A 145 5.34 6.36 13.14
N CYS A 146 5.17 5.21 12.48
CA CYS A 146 4.77 5.14 11.08
C CYS A 146 3.39 5.78 10.88
N HIS A 147 3.25 6.54 9.81
CA HIS A 147 2.00 7.14 9.40
C HIS A 147 1.74 6.88 7.92
N GLN A 148 0.48 6.63 7.60
CA GLN A 148 0.05 6.41 6.24
C GLN A 148 -0.66 7.65 5.69
N PRO A 149 -0.14 8.30 4.64
CA PRO A 149 -0.84 9.39 3.99
C PRO A 149 -2.10 8.85 3.29
N ARG A 150 -3.16 9.66 3.23
CA ARG A 150 -4.24 9.41 2.26
C ARG A 150 -3.85 10.08 0.96
N SER A 151 -3.45 9.26 -0.01
CA SER A 151 -3.04 9.80 -1.30
C SER A 151 -4.23 10.40 -2.06
N GLY A 152 -4.00 11.53 -2.72
CA GLY A 152 -4.93 12.09 -3.71
C GLY A 152 -4.74 11.50 -5.11
N MET A 153 -3.74 10.64 -5.31
CA MET A 153 -3.40 10.06 -6.60
C MET A 153 -4.51 9.13 -7.09
N LEU A 154 -4.91 9.31 -8.35
CA LEU A 154 -5.77 8.39 -9.07
C LEU A 154 -4.93 7.43 -9.90
N LEU A 155 -4.83 6.18 -9.46
CA LEU A 155 -4.22 5.07 -10.16
C LEU A 155 -4.82 4.90 -11.56
N ARG A 156 -6.13 5.10 -11.75
CA ARG A 156 -6.73 5.04 -13.10
C ARG A 156 -6.11 6.05 -14.06
N ASP A 157 -5.76 7.24 -13.60
CA ASP A 157 -5.24 8.32 -14.45
C ASP A 157 -3.80 7.99 -14.84
N ARG A 158 -3.04 7.39 -13.91
CA ARG A 158 -1.68 6.86 -14.15
C ARG A 158 -1.68 5.67 -15.08
N LEU A 159 -2.57 4.70 -14.86
CA LEU A 159 -2.76 3.55 -15.75
C LEU A 159 -3.21 4.00 -17.14
N ALA A 160 -4.16 4.92 -17.24
CA ALA A 160 -4.63 5.42 -18.52
C ALA A 160 -3.51 6.11 -19.31
N SER A 161 -2.76 7.01 -18.67
CA SER A 161 -1.61 7.68 -19.28
C SER A 161 -0.55 6.69 -19.73
N TRP A 162 -0.22 5.71 -18.88
CA TRP A 162 0.75 4.67 -19.22
C TRP A 162 0.29 3.83 -20.43
N VAL A 163 -0.96 3.36 -20.43
CA VAL A 163 -1.47 2.48 -21.49
C VAL A 163 -1.47 3.19 -22.85
N VAL A 164 -1.78 4.49 -22.92
CA VAL A 164 -1.77 5.24 -24.18
C VAL A 164 -0.37 5.55 -24.70
N GLU A 165 0.66 5.52 -23.85
CA GLU A 165 2.05 5.73 -24.23
C GLU A 165 2.71 4.48 -24.81
N LEU A 166 2.12 3.30 -24.60
CA LEU A 166 2.66 2.05 -25.12
C LEU A 166 2.61 2.01 -26.65
N THR A 167 3.74 1.62 -27.25
CA THR A 167 3.86 1.42 -28.71
C THR A 167 3.25 0.11 -29.20
N THR A 168 2.99 -0.81 -28.26
CA THR A 168 2.33 -2.09 -28.51
C THR A 168 1.16 -2.23 -27.55
N ARG A 169 0.18 -3.05 -27.93
CA ARG A 169 -0.97 -3.27 -27.07
C ARG A 169 -0.53 -3.96 -25.76
N PHE A 170 -1.00 -3.41 -24.64
CA PHE A 170 -0.81 -4.05 -23.33
C PHE A 170 -1.64 -5.33 -23.24
N THR A 171 -1.01 -6.40 -22.74
CA THR A 171 -1.72 -7.62 -22.33
C THR A 171 -1.14 -8.08 -21.00
N GLY A 172 -1.93 -7.94 -19.94
CA GLY A 172 -1.57 -8.33 -18.58
C GLY A 172 -1.35 -9.83 -18.44
N THR A 173 -0.34 -10.21 -17.67
CA THR A 173 -0.12 -11.60 -17.27
C THR A 173 -1.08 -12.01 -16.14
N ARG A 174 -1.16 -13.31 -15.84
CA ARG A 174 -1.93 -13.78 -14.67
C ARG A 174 -1.43 -13.16 -13.36
N ASP A 175 -0.12 -12.98 -13.25
CA ASP A 175 0.51 -12.37 -12.08
C ASP A 175 0.16 -10.89 -12.00
N PHE A 176 0.14 -10.18 -13.13
CA PHE A 176 -0.38 -8.81 -13.19
C PHE A 176 -1.83 -8.72 -12.69
N VAL A 177 -2.72 -9.61 -13.15
CA VAL A 177 -4.13 -9.60 -12.72
C VAL A 177 -4.26 -9.85 -11.21
N ARG A 178 -3.54 -10.84 -10.69
CA ARG A 178 -3.53 -11.15 -9.24
C ARG A 178 -3.05 -9.94 -8.45
N ALA A 179 -1.95 -9.35 -8.89
CA ALA A 179 -1.34 -8.25 -8.20
C ALA A 179 -2.24 -7.00 -8.27
N LEU A 180 -2.81 -6.67 -9.43
CA LEU A 180 -3.80 -5.60 -9.57
C LEU A 180 -5.03 -5.81 -8.68
N SER A 181 -5.47 -7.06 -8.47
CA SER A 181 -6.59 -7.38 -7.57
C SER A 181 -6.24 -7.25 -6.09
N VAL A 182 -4.99 -7.57 -5.72
CA VAL A 182 -4.49 -7.35 -4.36
C VAL A 182 -4.36 -5.85 -4.11
N PHE A 183 -3.66 -5.16 -5.01
CA PHE A 183 -3.51 -3.72 -4.95
C PHE A 183 -4.86 -3.03 -4.94
N SER A 184 -5.82 -3.36 -5.79
CA SER A 184 -7.13 -2.68 -5.78
C SER A 184 -7.86 -2.73 -4.44
N ARG A 185 -7.65 -3.79 -3.64
CA ARG A 185 -8.22 -3.90 -2.30
C ARG A 185 -7.37 -3.19 -1.26
N GLU A 186 -6.06 -3.41 -1.33
CA GLU A 186 -5.11 -2.91 -0.35
C GLU A 186 -4.75 -1.44 -0.57
N THR A 187 -4.66 -0.93 -1.80
CA THR A 187 -4.31 0.49 -2.07
C THR A 187 -5.41 1.44 -1.65
N THR A 188 -6.67 1.05 -1.77
CA THR A 188 -7.78 1.86 -1.26
C THR A 188 -7.87 1.75 0.27
N ALA A 189 -7.70 0.54 0.83
CA ALA A 189 -7.70 0.33 2.29
C ALA A 189 -6.49 0.97 3.00
N LEU A 190 -5.32 0.91 2.37
CA LEU A 190 -4.04 1.47 2.81
C LEU A 190 -3.76 2.85 2.18
N GLY A 191 -4.77 3.50 1.57
CA GLY A 191 -4.69 4.90 1.14
C GLY A 191 -3.60 5.26 0.12
N TYR A 192 -2.96 4.28 -0.55
CA TYR A 192 -1.96 4.52 -1.60
C TYR A 192 -2.56 5.12 -2.88
N ALA A 193 -3.86 4.93 -3.11
CA ALA A 193 -4.59 5.54 -4.23
C ALA A 193 -6.02 5.88 -3.79
N ALA A 194 -6.59 6.90 -4.42
CA ALA A 194 -7.95 7.38 -4.15
C ALA A 194 -9.03 6.68 -5.00
N ASP A 195 -8.65 5.72 -5.84
CA ASP A 195 -9.58 5.01 -6.71
C ASP A 195 -10.53 4.12 -5.94
N PHE A 196 -11.77 4.08 -6.44
CA PHE A 196 -12.76 3.08 -6.12
C PHE A 196 -12.69 2.01 -7.21
N VAL A 197 -12.32 0.80 -6.80
CA VAL A 197 -12.20 -0.33 -7.73
C VAL A 197 -13.31 -1.33 -7.46
N THR A 198 -14.11 -1.62 -8.48
CA THR A 198 -15.21 -2.58 -8.41
C THR A 198 -15.03 -3.70 -9.42
N VAL A 199 -15.60 -4.87 -9.12
CA VAL A 199 -15.75 -5.94 -10.10
C VAL A 199 -17.13 -5.78 -10.73
N GLU A 200 -17.18 -5.58 -12.04
CA GLU A 200 -18.43 -5.43 -12.80
C GLU A 200 -18.62 -6.58 -13.78
N TRP A 201 -19.87 -6.96 -14.00
CA TRP A 201 -20.25 -8.02 -14.92
C TRP A 201 -21.27 -7.48 -15.94
N TYR A 202 -21.04 -7.77 -17.20
CA TYR A 202 -21.79 -7.24 -18.34
C TYR A 202 -22.27 -8.40 -19.22
N PRO A 203 -23.59 -8.57 -19.44
CA PRO A 203 -24.10 -9.60 -20.33
C PRO A 203 -23.78 -9.29 -21.79
N ALA A 204 -23.68 -10.33 -22.63
CA ALA A 204 -23.48 -10.16 -24.07
C ALA A 204 -24.45 -9.14 -24.71
N GLY A 205 -23.91 -8.24 -25.54
CA GLY A 205 -24.65 -7.17 -26.22
C GLY A 205 -24.84 -5.89 -25.41
N SER A 206 -24.44 -5.84 -24.14
CA SER A 206 -24.51 -4.62 -23.32
C SER A 206 -23.36 -3.65 -23.60
N TYR A 207 -23.60 -2.36 -23.35
CA TYR A 207 -22.57 -1.33 -23.40
C TYR A 207 -21.83 -1.28 -22.06
N LEU A 208 -20.50 -1.31 -22.14
CA LEU A 208 -19.63 -0.93 -21.02
C LEU A 208 -19.40 0.59 -21.05
N ILE A 209 -19.26 1.14 -22.25
CA ILE A 209 -18.98 2.55 -22.51
C ILE A 209 -19.82 2.99 -23.69
N GLU A 210 -20.45 4.16 -23.60
CA GLU A 210 -21.13 4.81 -24.72
C GLU A 210 -20.31 5.96 -25.30
N GLN A 211 -20.28 6.07 -26.63
CA GLN A 211 -19.60 7.16 -27.33
C GLN A 211 -20.26 8.50 -26.96
N GLY A 212 -19.44 9.52 -26.67
CA GLY A 212 -19.91 10.86 -26.31
C GLY A 212 -20.04 11.09 -24.80
N ASP A 213 -20.07 10.03 -23.99
CA ASP A 213 -20.13 10.17 -22.53
C ASP A 213 -18.85 10.79 -21.96
N ALA A 214 -18.97 11.34 -20.75
CA ALA A 214 -17.80 11.75 -19.98
C ALA A 214 -16.91 10.53 -19.67
N ALA A 215 -15.59 10.69 -19.79
CA ALA A 215 -14.66 9.66 -19.42
C ALA A 215 -14.47 9.65 -17.89
N THR A 216 -15.17 8.74 -17.20
CA THR A 216 -15.18 8.63 -15.74
C THR A 216 -14.60 7.31 -15.22
N SER A 217 -14.39 6.33 -16.09
CA SER A 217 -13.88 5.00 -15.72
C SER A 217 -12.88 4.47 -16.74
N ILE A 218 -11.99 3.59 -16.29
CA ILE A 218 -11.21 2.68 -17.13
C ILE A 218 -11.53 1.25 -16.67
N HIS A 219 -11.61 0.33 -17.63
CA HIS A 219 -11.95 -1.07 -17.35
C HIS A 219 -10.77 -1.95 -17.73
N PHE A 220 -10.38 -2.84 -16.83
CA PHE A 220 -9.44 -3.92 -17.11
C PHE A 220 -10.23 -5.22 -17.30
N LEU A 221 -10.13 -5.84 -18.46
CA LEU A 221 -10.93 -7.01 -18.82
C LEU A 221 -10.37 -8.28 -18.14
N LEU A 222 -11.16 -8.91 -17.26
CA LEU A 222 -10.81 -10.16 -16.59
C LEU A 222 -11.24 -11.39 -17.39
N SER A 223 -12.38 -11.31 -18.07
CA SER A 223 -12.95 -12.36 -18.91
C SER A 223 -13.86 -11.78 -19.99
N GLY A 224 -14.17 -12.60 -21.00
CA GLY A 224 -14.99 -12.20 -22.14
C GLY A 224 -14.25 -11.33 -23.16
N ALA A 225 -14.99 -10.85 -24.17
CA ALA A 225 -14.48 -10.03 -25.25
C ALA A 225 -15.42 -8.85 -25.54
N VAL A 226 -14.83 -7.74 -25.96
CA VAL A 226 -15.55 -6.52 -26.33
C VAL A 226 -15.20 -6.07 -27.74
N GLU A 227 -16.15 -5.40 -28.39
CA GLU A 227 -15.93 -4.64 -29.61
C GLU A 227 -15.90 -3.15 -29.31
N ILE A 228 -14.86 -2.49 -29.81
CA ILE A 228 -14.79 -1.03 -29.84
C ILE A 228 -15.47 -0.59 -31.12
N ARG A 229 -16.58 0.14 -30.99
CA ARG A 229 -17.43 0.54 -32.11
C ARG A 229 -17.50 2.06 -32.21
N ARG A 230 -17.24 2.62 -33.38
CA ARG A 230 -17.35 4.06 -33.61
C ARG A 230 -18.58 4.38 -34.45
N GLU A 231 -19.40 5.29 -33.94
CA GLU A 231 -20.52 5.87 -34.68
C GLU A 231 -20.06 7.13 -35.42
N GLY A 232 -20.24 7.13 -36.75
CA GLY A 232 -19.98 8.29 -37.59
C GLY A 232 -21.12 9.31 -37.57
N ALA A 233 -20.88 10.51 -38.08
CA ALA A 233 -21.91 11.55 -38.23
C ALA A 233 -23.08 11.13 -39.16
N ASP A 234 -22.90 10.07 -39.94
CA ASP A 234 -23.92 9.44 -40.78
C ASP A 234 -24.83 8.45 -40.03
N GLY A 235 -24.63 8.30 -38.71
CA GLY A 235 -25.35 7.34 -37.86
C GLY A 235 -24.93 5.88 -38.09
N ARG A 236 -23.86 5.63 -38.86
CA ARG A 236 -23.36 4.27 -39.09
C ARG A 236 -22.35 3.89 -38.02
N VAL A 237 -22.58 2.76 -37.37
CA VAL A 237 -21.68 2.16 -36.41
C VAL A 237 -20.73 1.19 -37.11
N ARG A 238 -19.42 1.33 -36.88
CA ARG A 238 -18.39 0.43 -37.40
C ARG A 238 -17.54 -0.12 -36.27
N VAL A 239 -17.24 -1.42 -36.32
CA VAL A 239 -16.24 -2.02 -35.44
C VAL A 239 -14.87 -1.50 -35.87
N VAL A 240 -14.18 -0.83 -34.97
CA VAL A 240 -12.83 -0.29 -35.22
C VAL A 240 -11.75 -1.15 -34.58
N ASP A 241 -12.09 -1.86 -33.50
CA ASP A 241 -11.15 -2.70 -32.78
C ASP A 241 -11.89 -3.74 -31.92
N ARG A 242 -11.15 -4.72 -31.38
CA ARG A 242 -11.62 -5.72 -30.42
C ARG A 242 -10.63 -5.87 -29.29
N SER A 243 -11.14 -6.10 -28.08
CA SER A 243 -10.32 -6.32 -26.88
C SER A 243 -10.80 -7.51 -26.06
N GLY A 244 -9.88 -8.10 -25.30
CA GLY A 244 -10.12 -9.31 -24.52
C GLY A 244 -9.36 -9.33 -23.19
N PRO A 245 -9.31 -10.49 -22.51
CA PRO A 245 -8.77 -10.58 -21.16
C PRO A 245 -7.31 -10.14 -21.08
N GLY A 246 -6.99 -9.35 -20.06
CA GLY A 246 -5.66 -8.76 -19.86
C GLY A 246 -5.48 -7.38 -20.49
N GLU A 247 -6.47 -6.86 -21.21
CA GLU A 247 -6.39 -5.56 -21.86
C GLU A 247 -7.21 -4.50 -21.11
N PHE A 248 -6.80 -3.23 -21.24
CA PHE A 248 -7.58 -2.08 -20.78
C PHE A 248 -8.46 -1.54 -21.89
N VAL A 249 -9.62 -0.99 -21.51
CA VAL A 249 -10.50 -0.22 -22.39
C VAL A 249 -11.02 1.04 -21.69
N GLY A 250 -11.19 2.10 -22.48
CA GLY A 250 -11.69 3.40 -22.00
C GLY A 250 -10.61 4.37 -21.55
N GLU A 251 -9.34 3.97 -21.65
CA GLU A 251 -8.14 4.71 -21.26
C GLU A 251 -7.97 6.03 -22.02
N GLN A 252 -8.30 6.08 -23.33
CA GLN A 252 -8.07 7.27 -24.15
C GLN A 252 -8.83 8.51 -23.65
N GLY A 253 -10.08 8.33 -23.22
CA GLY A 253 -10.88 9.45 -22.73
C GLY A 253 -10.32 10.03 -21.43
N ILE A 254 -9.83 9.15 -20.54
CA ILE A 254 -9.19 9.53 -19.27
C ILE A 254 -7.87 10.27 -19.54
N ALA A 255 -6.97 9.66 -20.31
CA ALA A 255 -5.65 10.24 -20.58
C ALA A 255 -5.69 11.57 -21.33
N THR A 256 -6.71 11.79 -22.18
CA THR A 256 -6.83 13.02 -22.99
C THR A 256 -7.77 14.07 -22.40
N GLY A 257 -8.52 13.74 -21.34
CA GLY A 257 -9.57 14.60 -20.78
C GLY A 257 -10.73 14.88 -21.76
N ARG A 258 -10.97 13.99 -22.73
CA ARG A 258 -12.01 14.14 -23.77
C ARG A 258 -13.15 13.15 -23.55
N PRO A 259 -14.36 13.45 -24.05
CA PRO A 259 -15.46 12.48 -24.08
C PRO A 259 -15.06 11.19 -24.79
N ARG A 260 -15.79 10.09 -24.49
CA ARG A 260 -15.59 8.77 -25.09
C ARG A 260 -15.67 8.87 -26.61
N ASN A 261 -14.65 8.38 -27.31
CA ASN A 261 -14.57 8.49 -28.77
C ASN A 261 -15.12 7.27 -29.53
N ALA A 262 -15.60 6.27 -28.80
CA ALA A 262 -16.18 5.04 -29.30
C ALA A 262 -17.03 4.38 -28.20
N HIS A 263 -17.98 3.56 -28.60
CA HIS A 263 -18.64 2.61 -27.72
C HIS A 263 -17.73 1.42 -27.43
N VAL A 264 -17.91 0.80 -26.27
CA VAL A 264 -17.36 -0.52 -25.94
C VAL A 264 -18.52 -1.44 -25.64
N VAL A 265 -18.72 -2.46 -26.48
CA VAL A 265 -19.87 -3.37 -26.41
C VAL A 265 -19.41 -4.78 -26.12
N ALA A 266 -20.02 -5.42 -25.13
CA ALA A 266 -19.78 -6.82 -24.79
C ALA A 266 -20.20 -7.73 -25.96
N VAL A 267 -19.28 -8.59 -26.41
CA VAL A 267 -19.55 -9.59 -27.45
C VAL A 267 -20.12 -10.87 -26.83
N ASP A 268 -19.56 -11.26 -25.68
CA ASP A 268 -20.03 -12.32 -24.79
C ASP A 268 -20.16 -11.76 -23.36
N ASP A 269 -20.34 -12.62 -22.36
CA ASP A 269 -20.41 -12.18 -20.97
C ASP A 269 -19.02 -11.73 -20.47
N VAL A 270 -18.91 -10.46 -20.10
CA VAL A 270 -17.64 -9.79 -19.77
C VAL A 270 -17.59 -9.49 -18.28
N THR A 271 -16.43 -9.75 -17.65
CA THR A 271 -16.14 -9.31 -16.27
C THR A 271 -14.96 -8.34 -16.27
N THR A 272 -15.06 -7.23 -15.55
CA THR A 272 -14.01 -6.20 -15.51
C THR A 272 -13.64 -5.81 -14.08
N LEU A 273 -12.38 -5.41 -13.88
CA LEU A 273 -12.03 -4.48 -12.79
C LEU A 273 -12.25 -3.06 -13.32
N THR A 274 -13.16 -2.32 -12.69
CA THR A 274 -13.52 -0.95 -13.08
C THR A 274 -12.94 0.02 -12.07
N PHE A 275 -12.17 0.99 -12.54
CA PHE A 275 -11.53 2.02 -11.71
C PHE A 275 -12.26 3.35 -11.86
N LEU A 276 -12.67 3.95 -10.73
CA LEU A 276 -13.46 5.17 -10.62
C LEU A 276 -12.75 6.16 -9.69
N ALA A 277 -12.85 7.48 -9.93
CA ALA A 277 -12.30 8.50 -9.01
C ALA A 277 -13.21 8.86 -7.84
N SER A 278 -14.46 8.41 -7.89
CA SER A 278 -15.44 8.72 -6.87
C SER A 278 -16.36 7.53 -6.69
N ASP A 279 -16.71 7.25 -5.45
CA ASP A 279 -17.65 6.20 -5.11
C ASP A 279 -19.03 6.49 -5.75
N PRO A 280 -19.55 5.59 -6.60
CA PRO A 280 -20.88 5.75 -7.18
C PRO A 280 -21.99 5.69 -6.12
N ALA A 281 -21.74 5.19 -4.91
CA ALA A 281 -22.73 5.02 -3.84
C ALA A 281 -22.90 6.23 -2.90
N VAL A 282 -22.11 7.31 -3.05
CA VAL A 282 -22.20 8.45 -2.12
C VAL A 282 -23.28 9.45 -2.56
N LEU A 283 -24.54 9.08 -2.29
CA LEU A 283 -25.62 10.01 -1.98
C LEU A 283 -25.94 9.87 -0.49
N GLY A 284 -25.34 10.74 0.35
CA GLY A 284 -25.80 10.96 1.72
C GLY A 284 -25.22 10.07 2.83
N GLY A 285 -24.01 9.53 2.67
CA GLY A 285 -23.27 8.97 3.81
C GLY A 285 -22.95 10.04 4.86
N PRO A 286 -22.99 9.74 6.17
CA PRO A 286 -22.65 10.71 7.20
C PRO A 286 -21.22 11.22 6.99
N PRO A 287 -20.93 12.51 7.25
CA PRO A 287 -19.58 13.03 7.18
C PRO A 287 -18.68 12.19 8.09
N GLU A 288 -17.49 11.82 7.60
CA GLU A 288 -16.45 11.16 8.39
C GLU A 288 -16.24 11.92 9.72
N GLN A 289 -16.80 11.41 10.82
CA GLN A 289 -16.63 12.01 12.15
C GLN A 289 -15.41 11.39 12.84
N GLY A 290 -14.48 12.24 13.28
CA GLY A 290 -13.46 11.89 14.27
C GLY A 290 -12.02 11.78 13.77
N PHE A 291 -11.72 12.08 12.49
CA PHE A 291 -10.32 12.11 12.06
C PHE A 291 -9.57 13.31 12.63
N PRO A 292 -8.31 13.12 13.06
CA PRO A 292 -7.45 14.23 13.47
C PRO A 292 -7.34 15.27 12.35
N PRO A 293 -7.12 16.55 12.68
CA PRO A 293 -6.94 17.59 11.67
C PRO A 293 -5.85 17.18 10.68
N THR A 294 -6.15 17.27 9.38
CA THR A 294 -5.20 16.92 8.31
C THR A 294 -4.65 18.17 7.64
N ARG A 295 -3.40 18.12 7.16
CA ARG A 295 -2.82 19.10 6.22
C ARG A 295 -2.72 18.51 4.82
N THR A 296 -2.87 19.37 3.82
CA THR A 296 -2.66 19.00 2.40
C THR A 296 -1.22 19.25 2.01
N LEU A 297 -0.55 18.23 1.48
CA LEU A 297 0.81 18.33 0.94
C LEU A 297 0.80 18.96 -0.46
N PRO A 298 1.94 19.47 -0.97
CA PRO A 298 2.04 19.93 -2.35
C PRO A 298 1.65 18.89 -3.41
N SER A 299 1.78 17.59 -3.08
CA SER A 299 1.31 16.47 -3.91
C SER A 299 -0.23 16.38 -4.00
N GLY A 300 -0.96 17.06 -3.13
CA GLY A 300 -2.40 16.93 -2.96
C GLY A 300 -2.81 15.89 -1.90
N ASP A 301 -1.85 15.09 -1.40
CA ASP A 301 -2.11 14.09 -0.37
C ASP A 301 -2.50 14.74 0.96
N ARG A 302 -3.36 14.05 1.72
CA ARG A 302 -3.77 14.49 3.05
C ARG A 302 -3.03 13.65 4.09
N VAL A 303 -2.35 14.35 5.00
CA VAL A 303 -1.64 13.72 6.13
C VAL A 303 -2.14 14.31 7.44
N ASP A 304 -2.08 13.53 8.51
CA ASP A 304 -2.34 14.03 9.86
C ASP A 304 -1.42 15.23 10.17
N ALA A 305 -1.97 16.26 10.81
CA ALA A 305 -1.22 17.44 11.23
C ALA A 305 -0.05 17.11 12.18
N ARG A 306 -0.09 15.97 12.87
CA ARG A 306 0.98 15.45 13.73
C ARG A 306 2.16 14.85 12.96
N VAL A 307 2.03 14.60 11.66
CA VAL A 307 3.15 14.13 10.83
C VAL A 307 4.17 15.26 10.73
N ASP A 308 5.38 15.03 11.22
CA ASP A 308 6.49 15.98 11.21
C ASP A 308 7.65 15.54 10.32
N THR A 309 7.69 14.25 9.95
CA THR A 309 8.81 13.64 9.24
C THR A 309 8.31 12.96 7.96
N CYS A 310 8.98 13.25 6.84
CA CYS A 310 8.72 12.65 5.54
C CYS A 310 10.06 12.26 4.94
N ILE A 311 10.23 10.96 4.67
CA ILE A 311 11.46 10.42 4.09
C ILE A 311 11.18 10.13 2.61
N ASP A 312 11.90 10.84 1.73
CA ASP A 312 11.96 10.48 0.32
C ASP A 312 12.76 9.18 0.16
N VAL A 313 12.07 8.15 -0.32
CA VAL A 313 12.57 6.79 -0.55
C VAL A 313 12.43 6.39 -2.02
N THR A 314 12.23 7.36 -2.92
CA THR A 314 11.98 7.17 -4.36
C THR A 314 13.02 6.27 -5.04
N ASP A 315 14.29 6.39 -4.65
CA ASP A 315 15.39 5.58 -5.18
C ASP A 315 15.46 4.16 -4.59
N PHE A 316 14.71 3.91 -3.51
CA PHE A 316 14.67 2.65 -2.77
C PHE A 316 13.37 1.88 -2.99
N VAL A 317 12.44 2.40 -3.78
CA VAL A 317 11.17 1.73 -4.13
C VAL A 317 11.41 0.33 -4.69
N GLY A 318 12.44 0.14 -5.52
CA GLY A 318 12.79 -1.19 -6.04
C GLY A 318 13.15 -2.21 -4.95
N HIS A 319 13.76 -1.78 -3.84
CA HIS A 319 14.01 -2.64 -2.68
C HIS A 319 12.71 -3.01 -1.98
N LYS A 320 11.85 -2.02 -1.74
CA LYS A 320 10.54 -2.21 -1.11
C LYS A 320 9.68 -3.21 -1.90
N ILE A 321 9.61 -3.08 -3.22
CA ILE A 321 8.82 -3.98 -4.09
C ILE A 321 9.38 -5.42 -4.08
N ARG A 322 10.72 -5.59 -4.09
CA ARG A 322 11.32 -6.94 -3.95
C ARG A 322 11.04 -7.55 -2.57
N ALA A 323 11.08 -6.75 -1.52
CA ALA A 323 10.75 -7.19 -0.17
C ALA A 323 9.27 -7.58 -0.06
N THR A 324 8.36 -6.80 -0.66
CA THR A 324 6.94 -7.16 -0.75
C THR A 324 6.75 -8.48 -1.48
N ALA A 325 7.44 -8.70 -2.61
CA ALA A 325 7.36 -9.95 -3.35
C ALA A 325 7.98 -11.16 -2.60
N ALA A 326 8.90 -10.92 -1.66
CA ALA A 326 9.45 -11.95 -0.79
C ALA A 326 8.41 -12.50 0.18
N HIS A 327 7.43 -11.69 0.61
CA HIS A 327 6.25 -12.09 1.38
C HIS A 327 5.20 -12.82 0.52
N ARG A 328 5.63 -13.83 -0.24
CA ARG A 328 4.83 -14.46 -1.31
C ARG A 328 3.53 -15.10 -0.83
N SER A 329 3.49 -15.63 0.40
CA SER A 329 2.29 -16.16 1.02
C SER A 329 1.19 -15.10 1.18
N GLN A 330 1.57 -13.81 1.13
CA GLN A 330 0.74 -12.64 1.40
C GLN A 330 0.59 -11.74 0.15
N TYR A 331 1.66 -11.63 -0.64
CA TYR A 331 1.77 -10.79 -1.83
C TYR A 331 2.44 -11.59 -2.97
N PRO A 332 1.68 -12.50 -3.64
CA PRO A 332 2.18 -13.25 -4.78
C PRO A 332 2.22 -12.37 -6.03
N ILE A 333 3.17 -11.44 -6.05
CA ILE A 333 3.31 -10.39 -7.06
C ILE A 333 4.64 -10.53 -7.80
N ASP A 334 4.65 -10.10 -9.06
CA ASP A 334 5.89 -9.91 -9.82
C ASP A 334 6.43 -8.50 -9.55
N PRO A 335 7.71 -8.32 -9.14
CA PRO A 335 8.31 -7.00 -8.98
C PRO A 335 8.23 -6.08 -10.22
N ALA A 336 8.08 -6.65 -11.41
CA ALA A 336 7.90 -5.91 -12.67
C ALA A 336 6.42 -5.69 -13.05
N MET A 337 5.47 -5.94 -12.14
CA MET A 337 4.04 -5.85 -12.40
C MET A 337 3.57 -4.45 -12.84
N PHE A 338 4.11 -3.38 -12.26
CA PHE A 338 3.74 -2.01 -12.60
C PHE A 338 4.94 -1.26 -13.19
N PRO A 339 4.69 -0.26 -14.04
CA PRO A 339 5.72 0.66 -14.49
C PRO A 339 6.42 1.32 -13.30
N GLU A 340 7.75 1.41 -13.39
CA GLU A 340 8.57 2.04 -12.37
C GLU A 340 8.09 3.45 -11.97
N PRO A 341 7.67 4.34 -12.90
CA PRO A 341 7.18 5.67 -12.51
C PRO A 341 5.95 5.63 -11.61
N ILE A 342 5.02 4.68 -11.85
CA ILE A 342 3.81 4.51 -11.04
C ILE A 342 4.19 4.03 -9.65
N LEU A 343 5.07 3.02 -9.56
CA LEU A 343 5.56 2.50 -8.28
C LEU A 343 6.29 3.58 -7.49
N ARG A 344 7.10 4.41 -8.15
CA ARG A 344 7.83 5.52 -7.52
C ARG A 344 6.90 6.58 -6.95
N GLU A 345 5.80 6.88 -7.63
CA GLU A 345 4.81 7.82 -7.12
C GLU A 345 4.03 7.24 -5.93
N MET A 346 3.63 5.98 -6.00
CA MET A 346 2.87 5.31 -4.93
C MET A 346 3.67 5.09 -3.66
N PHE A 347 4.96 4.76 -3.79
CA PHE A 347 5.79 4.27 -2.68
C PHE A 347 7.03 5.13 -2.42
N GLY A 348 7.16 6.28 -3.08
CA GLY A 348 8.36 7.12 -3.01
C GLY A 348 8.49 7.96 -1.74
N ALA A 349 7.47 8.00 -0.89
CA ALA A 349 7.51 8.73 0.37
C ALA A 349 6.96 7.88 1.52
N GLU A 350 7.63 7.94 2.66
CA GLU A 350 7.19 7.33 3.92
C GLU A 350 7.14 8.40 5.02
N TYR A 351 6.07 8.37 5.82
CA TYR A 351 5.73 9.44 6.73
C TYR A 351 5.78 8.95 8.17
N PHE A 352 6.24 9.82 9.06
CA PHE A 352 6.39 9.50 10.47
C PHE A 352 6.00 10.69 11.35
N THR A 353 5.61 10.37 12.58
CA THR A 353 5.54 11.33 13.69
C THR A 353 6.68 11.02 14.65
N GLN A 354 7.51 12.02 14.94
CA GLN A 354 8.53 11.90 15.96
C GLN A 354 7.89 11.99 17.35
N VAL A 355 8.11 10.96 18.17
CA VAL A 355 7.57 10.85 19.53
C VAL A 355 8.63 11.16 20.57
N LEU A 356 9.87 10.69 20.33
CA LEU A 356 11.01 10.96 21.19
C LEU A 356 12.20 11.53 20.38
N PRO A 357 12.98 12.47 20.96
CA PRO A 357 12.67 13.19 22.21
C PRO A 357 11.37 13.97 22.09
N GLU A 358 10.69 14.18 23.22
CA GLU A 358 9.47 14.99 23.24
C GLU A 358 9.82 16.44 22.83
N PRO A 359 8.95 17.13 22.09
CA PRO A 359 9.20 18.52 21.71
C PRO A 359 9.46 19.38 22.95
N GLU A 360 10.55 20.14 22.93
CA GLU A 360 10.80 21.11 24.00
C GLU A 360 9.68 22.15 24.05
N LEU A 361 9.21 22.46 25.26
CA LEU A 361 8.24 23.52 25.47
C LEU A 361 8.87 24.84 25.01
N ARG A 362 8.25 25.50 24.01
CA ARG A 362 8.64 26.85 23.64
C ARG A 362 8.45 27.77 24.85
N THR A 363 9.54 28.36 25.33
CA THR A 363 9.51 29.31 26.45
C THR A 363 9.31 30.76 26.00
N SER A 364 9.31 31.02 24.69
CA SER A 364 9.00 32.31 24.08
C SER A 364 7.90 32.17 23.03
N LEU A 365 7.04 33.19 22.96
CA LEU A 365 6.05 33.32 21.88
C LEU A 365 6.66 33.91 20.60
N LEU A 366 7.90 34.40 20.70
CA LEU A 366 8.69 34.92 19.60
C LEU A 366 9.82 33.94 19.31
N ASP A 367 10.13 33.74 18.03
CA ASP A 367 11.35 33.06 17.64
C ASP A 367 12.50 34.06 17.87
N ASP A 368 13.02 34.10 19.11
CA ASP A 368 14.13 34.98 19.52
C ASP A 368 15.49 34.50 18.98
#